data_AF-W9T4Q9-F1
#
_entry.id   AF-W9T4Q9-F1
#
_cell.length_a   1.000
_cell.length_b   1.000
_cell.length_c   1.000
_cell.angle_alpha   90.00
_cell.angle_beta   90.00
_cell.angle_gamma   90.00
#
_symmetry.space_group_name_H-M   'P 1'
#
loop_
_entity.id
_entity.type
_entity.pdbx_description
1 polymer ?
#
loop_
_entity_poly.entity_id
_entity_poly.type
_entity_poly.pdbx_seq_one_letter_code
_entity_poly.pdbx_strand_id
1 'polypeptide(L)'
;MLDVNLTLAVTVGCMLLALLLVTLQQRQPLASDTLLGILAHSTLSLGLVSLSFMKDVRIDLMGYLFGDLLAVGPTDLAWIAGGSALVLLMLIPLWRPLLAVTVHEELAKVEGLPVAAIRLALMLLIAVVIAVAMKIVGVLLITSLLIIPAAAAQRHARTPEQMALGASLLGLVAVCLGLALSWFEDTPAGPSIVVSAAALFLLSFAWPRRA
;
A
#
# COMPACT_ATOMS: atom_id res chain seq x y z
N MET A 1 -23.57 -0.16 -19.91
CA MET A 1 -23.13 -1.34 -20.68
C MET A 1 -21.74 -1.07 -21.25
N LEU A 2 -20.74 -1.30 -20.42
CA LEU A 2 -19.34 -1.49 -20.78
C LEU A 2 -18.93 -2.61 -19.83
N ASP A 3 -18.97 -3.86 -20.28
CA ASP A 3 -18.46 -5.03 -19.54
C ASP A 3 -16.91 -4.98 -19.51
N VAL A 4 -16.36 -3.84 -19.11
CA VAL A 4 -14.94 -3.70 -18.85
C VAL A 4 -14.73 -4.37 -17.51
N ASN A 5 -13.94 -5.45 -17.52
CA ASN A 5 -13.54 -6.14 -16.31
C ASN A 5 -13.07 -5.10 -15.30
N LEU A 6 -13.71 -5.01 -14.13
CA LEU A 6 -13.46 -3.94 -13.18
C LEU A 6 -11.98 -3.85 -12.78
N THR A 7 -11.31 -5.00 -12.76
CA THR A 7 -9.87 -5.12 -12.58
C THR A 7 -9.08 -4.35 -13.64
N LEU A 8 -9.48 -4.41 -14.92
CA LEU A 8 -8.89 -3.64 -16.02
C LEU A 8 -9.18 -2.14 -15.88
N ALA A 9 -10.38 -1.77 -15.45
CA ALA A 9 -10.72 -0.36 -15.24
C ALA A 9 -9.88 0.26 -14.11
N VAL A 10 -9.71 -0.48 -13.00
CA VAL A 10 -8.87 -0.05 -11.87
C VAL A 10 -7.40 0.01 -12.26
N THR A 11 -6.86 -1.01 -12.96
CA THR A 11 -5.45 -1.00 -13.36
C THR A 11 -5.15 0.16 -14.31
N VAL A 12 -5.97 0.38 -15.33
CA VAL A 12 -5.81 1.50 -16.27
C VAL A 12 -5.95 2.84 -15.54
N GLY A 13 -6.92 2.98 -14.64
CA GLY A 13 -7.12 4.19 -13.83
C GLY A 13 -5.92 4.50 -12.93
N CYS A 14 -5.38 3.49 -12.22
CA CYS A 14 -4.18 3.62 -11.42
C CYS A 14 -2.96 4.02 -12.27
N MET A 15 -2.82 3.45 -13.47
CA MET A 15 -1.72 3.75 -14.38
C MET A 15 -1.80 5.20 -14.91
N LEU A 16 -3.01 5.67 -15.24
CA LEU A 16 -3.29 7.05 -15.63
C LEU A 16 -2.98 8.03 -14.50
N LEU A 17 -3.41 7.72 -13.28
CA LEU A 17 -3.15 8.54 -12.09
C LEU A 17 -1.66 8.61 -11.77
N ALA A 18 -0.94 7.50 -11.88
CA ALA A 18 0.51 7.45 -11.69
C ALA A 18 1.26 8.31 -12.71
N LEU A 19 0.88 8.24 -14.00
CA LEU A 19 1.43 9.10 -15.06
C LEU A 19 1.15 10.58 -14.81
N LEU A 20 -0.08 10.92 -14.39
CA LEU A 20 -0.46 12.29 -14.03
C LEU A 20 0.36 12.80 -12.85
N LEU A 21 0.60 11.96 -11.84
CA LEU A 21 1.45 12.29 -10.70
C LEU A 21 2.90 12.57 -11.12
N VAL A 22 3.50 11.68 -11.90
CA VAL A 22 4.89 11.81 -12.35
C VAL A 22 5.08 13.08 -13.19
N THR A 23 4.12 13.37 -14.08
CA THR A 23 4.19 14.59 -14.91
C THR A 23 4.02 15.88 -14.09
N LEU A 24 3.15 15.87 -13.08
CA LEU A 24 2.96 17.01 -12.17
C LEU A 24 4.15 17.22 -11.23
N GLN A 25 4.76 16.15 -10.72
CA GLN A 25 5.98 16.20 -9.90
C GLN A 25 7.17 16.81 -10.66
N GLN A 26 7.27 16.58 -11.97
CA GLN A 26 8.32 17.17 -12.81
C GLN A 26 8.12 18.67 -13.08
N ARG A 27 6.89 19.19 -12.90
CA ARG A 27 6.50 20.56 -13.32
C ARG A 27 6.35 21.54 -12.15
N GLN A 28 6.18 21.07 -10.91
CA GLN A 28 5.81 21.90 -9.76
C GLN A 28 6.70 21.60 -8.54
N PRO A 29 7.15 22.62 -7.78
CA PRO A 29 7.94 22.45 -6.56
C PRO A 29 7.09 22.09 -5.33
N LEU A 30 5.96 21.40 -5.53
CA LEU A 30 5.10 20.96 -4.43
C LEU A 30 5.64 19.66 -3.84
N ALA A 31 5.52 19.50 -2.51
CA ALA A 31 5.83 18.24 -1.86
C ALA A 31 4.98 17.12 -2.50
N SER A 32 5.65 16.01 -2.85
CA SER A 32 5.01 14.88 -3.55
C SER A 32 3.81 14.33 -2.78
N ASP A 33 3.85 14.39 -1.45
CA ASP A 33 2.77 13.95 -0.57
C ASP A 33 1.52 14.84 -0.68
N THR A 34 1.70 16.15 -0.89
CA THR A 34 0.60 17.10 -1.07
C THR A 34 -0.10 16.87 -2.42
N LEU A 35 0.66 16.67 -3.49
CA LEU A 35 0.10 16.35 -4.81
C LEU A 35 -0.64 15.01 -4.80
N LEU A 36 -0.05 14.00 -4.14
CA LEU A 36 -0.67 12.68 -3.97
C LEU A 36 -2.00 12.80 -3.21
N GLY A 37 -2.03 13.53 -2.09
CA GLY A 37 -3.24 13.73 -1.30
C GLY A 37 -4.34 14.46 -2.06
N ILE A 38 -4.01 15.55 -2.76
CA ILE A 38 -4.97 16.31 -3.56
C ILE A 38 -5.55 15.43 -4.69
N LEU A 39 -4.71 14.76 -5.46
CA LEU A 39 -5.16 13.93 -6.58
C LEU A 39 -6.00 12.76 -6.10
N ALA A 40 -5.57 12.06 -5.04
CA ALA A 40 -6.31 10.92 -4.49
C ALA A 40 -7.72 11.32 -4.01
N HIS A 41 -7.84 12.39 -3.21
CA HIS A 41 -9.14 12.84 -2.72
C HIS A 41 -10.03 13.45 -3.83
N SER A 42 -9.42 14.15 -4.80
CA SER A 42 -10.16 14.71 -5.93
C SER A 42 -10.73 13.62 -6.83
N THR A 43 -9.93 12.61 -7.17
CA THR A 43 -10.37 11.46 -7.98
C THR A 43 -11.42 10.63 -7.25
N LEU A 44 -11.25 10.38 -5.95
CA LEU A 44 -12.26 9.68 -5.14
C LEU A 44 -13.58 10.44 -5.12
N SER A 45 -13.55 11.75 -4.85
CA SER A 45 -14.75 12.60 -4.82
C SER A 45 -15.44 12.65 -6.18
N LEU A 46 -14.69 12.82 -7.27
CA LEU A 46 -15.22 12.77 -8.64
C LEU A 46 -15.88 11.42 -8.93
N GLY A 47 -15.23 10.32 -8.57
CA GLY A 47 -15.79 8.97 -8.72
C GLY A 47 -17.11 8.81 -7.95
N LEU A 48 -17.17 9.26 -6.70
CA LEU A 48 -18.39 9.21 -5.88
C LEU A 48 -19.52 10.08 -6.43
N VAL A 49 -19.20 11.28 -6.91
CA VAL A 49 -20.18 12.16 -7.58
C VAL A 49 -20.71 11.49 -8.85
N SER A 50 -19.85 10.91 -9.69
CA SER A 50 -20.27 10.15 -10.87
C SER A 50 -21.19 8.97 -10.52
N LEU A 51 -20.86 8.23 -9.46
CA LEU A 51 -21.69 7.12 -8.96
C LEU A 51 -23.04 7.58 -8.42
N SER A 52 -23.10 8.75 -7.77
CA SER A 52 -24.36 9.32 -7.25
C SER A 52 -25.39 9.61 -8.34
N PHE A 53 -24.98 9.75 -9.61
CA PHE A 53 -25.91 9.88 -10.74
C PHE A 53 -26.49 8.55 -11.23
N MET A 54 -25.94 7.40 -10.78
CA MET A 54 -26.36 6.06 -11.18
C MET A 54 -27.33 5.48 -10.14
N LYS A 55 -28.64 5.69 -10.34
CA LYS A 55 -29.69 5.31 -9.36
C LYS A 55 -29.84 3.79 -9.12
N ASP A 56 -29.45 2.96 -10.09
CA ASP A 56 -29.63 1.51 -10.04
C ASP A 56 -28.38 0.72 -9.58
N VAL A 57 -27.27 1.41 -9.27
CA VAL A 57 -26.01 0.76 -8.86
C VAL A 57 -25.77 0.99 -7.37
N ARG A 58 -26.18 0.04 -6.54
CA ARG A 58 -25.77 -0.02 -5.12
C ARG A 58 -24.36 -0.60 -5.05
N ILE A 59 -23.35 0.26 -5.08
CA ILE A 59 -21.97 -0.15 -4.79
C ILE A 59 -21.79 -0.20 -3.28
N ASP A 60 -21.34 -1.34 -2.75
CA ASP A 60 -20.87 -1.43 -1.38
C ASP A 60 -19.48 -0.78 -1.25
N LEU A 61 -19.48 0.53 -0.97
CA LEU A 61 -18.25 1.27 -0.72
C LEU A 61 -17.48 0.70 0.47
N MET A 62 -18.18 0.19 1.49
CA MET A 62 -17.52 -0.33 2.68
C MET A 62 -16.72 -1.59 2.32
N GLY A 63 -17.30 -2.49 1.52
CA GLY A 63 -16.59 -3.64 0.95
C GLY A 63 -15.40 -3.25 0.06
N TYR A 64 -15.45 -2.14 -0.70
CA TYR A 64 -14.30 -1.67 -1.49
C TYR A 64 -13.21 -0.99 -0.67
N LEU A 65 -13.59 -0.19 0.32
CA LEU A 65 -12.67 0.57 1.15
C LEU A 65 -11.93 -0.33 2.14
N PHE A 66 -12.63 -1.32 2.72
CA PHE A 66 -12.10 -2.19 3.76
C PHE A 66 -11.88 -3.65 3.35
N GLY A 67 -12.34 -4.04 2.15
CA GLY A 67 -12.29 -5.42 1.71
C GLY A 67 -13.27 -6.31 2.46
N ASP A 68 -13.35 -7.56 2.02
CA ASP A 68 -13.96 -8.64 2.79
C ASP A 68 -12.95 -9.77 2.93
N LEU A 69 -12.16 -9.71 4.00
CA LEU A 69 -11.14 -10.73 4.30
C LEU A 69 -11.77 -12.09 4.66
N LEU A 70 -13.05 -12.11 5.05
CA LEU A 70 -13.75 -13.34 5.45
C LEU A 70 -14.28 -14.10 4.22
N ALA A 71 -14.56 -13.40 3.12
CA ALA A 71 -15.04 -13.98 1.87
C ALA A 71 -13.93 -14.47 0.92
N VAL A 72 -12.68 -14.56 1.36
CA VAL A 72 -11.53 -14.89 0.51
C VAL A 72 -11.52 -16.37 0.11
N GLY A 73 -11.55 -16.62 -1.20
CA GLY A 73 -11.48 -17.97 -1.76
C GLY A 73 -10.06 -18.50 -2.01
N PRO A 74 -9.92 -19.80 -2.33
CA PRO A 74 -8.61 -20.41 -2.61
C PRO A 74 -7.92 -19.82 -3.86
N THR A 75 -8.69 -19.37 -4.86
CA THR A 75 -8.16 -18.70 -6.04
C THR A 75 -7.56 -17.34 -5.72
N ASP A 76 -8.19 -16.59 -4.82
CA ASP A 76 -7.69 -15.28 -4.39
C ASP A 76 -6.41 -15.43 -3.57
N LEU A 77 -6.32 -16.50 -2.75
CA LEU A 77 -5.10 -16.85 -2.03
C LEU A 77 -3.95 -17.22 -2.98
N ALA A 78 -4.24 -17.94 -4.07
CA ALA A 78 -3.25 -18.24 -5.10
C ALA A 78 -2.73 -16.99 -5.81
N TRP A 79 -3.61 -16.01 -6.09
CA TRP A 79 -3.21 -14.71 -6.65
C TRP A 79 -2.31 -13.92 -5.68
N ILE A 80 -2.64 -13.88 -4.39
CA ILE A 80 -1.78 -13.24 -3.37
C ILE A 80 -0.43 -13.95 -3.29
N ALA A 81 -0.42 -15.27 -3.19
CA ALA A 81 0.81 -16.05 -3.08
C ALA A 81 1.70 -15.87 -4.32
N GLY A 82 1.12 -15.94 -5.52
CA GLY A 82 1.84 -15.71 -6.77
C GLY A 82 2.37 -14.27 -6.92
N GLY A 83 1.52 -13.27 -6.63
CA GLY A 83 1.89 -11.86 -6.70
C GLY A 83 2.98 -11.48 -5.70
N SER A 84 2.85 -11.94 -4.46
CA SER A 84 3.88 -11.72 -3.42
C SER A 84 5.19 -12.43 -3.74
N ALA A 85 5.15 -13.68 -4.24
CA ALA A 85 6.35 -14.39 -4.69
C ALA A 85 7.04 -13.68 -5.86
N LEU A 86 6.28 -13.18 -6.85
CA LEU A 86 6.81 -12.41 -7.97
C LEU A 86 7.53 -11.14 -7.49
N VAL A 87 6.90 -10.39 -6.58
CA VAL A 87 7.48 -9.17 -6.03
C VAL A 87 8.74 -9.48 -5.24
N LEU A 88 8.74 -10.51 -4.38
CA LEU A 88 9.94 -10.93 -3.64
C LEU A 88 11.07 -11.33 -4.59
N LEU A 89 10.77 -12.11 -5.64
CA LEU A 89 11.76 -12.52 -6.63
C LEU A 89 12.38 -11.34 -7.36
N MET A 90 11.58 -10.35 -7.76
CA MET A 90 12.08 -9.13 -8.39
C MET A 90 12.85 -8.23 -7.42
N LEU A 91 12.53 -8.29 -6.12
CA LEU A 91 13.19 -7.50 -5.10
C LEU A 91 14.64 -7.97 -4.83
N ILE A 92 14.93 -9.27 -4.96
CA ILE A 92 16.27 -9.84 -4.72
C ILE A 92 17.39 -9.11 -5.50
N PRO A 93 17.33 -8.99 -6.85
CA PRO A 93 18.36 -8.26 -7.59
C PRO A 93 18.31 -6.75 -7.37
N LEU A 94 17.13 -6.20 -7.03
CA LEU A 94 16.92 -4.76 -6.86
C LEU A 94 17.31 -4.25 -5.47
N TRP A 95 17.50 -5.13 -4.49
CA TRP A 95 17.76 -4.79 -3.09
C TRP A 95 18.99 -3.90 -2.91
N ARG A 96 20.14 -4.31 -3.45
CA ARG A 96 21.39 -3.53 -3.34
C ARG A 96 21.30 -2.15 -4.02
N PRO A 97 20.84 -2.05 -5.28
CA PRO A 97 20.61 -0.74 -5.93
C PRO A 97 19.64 0.16 -5.16
N LEU A 98 18.54 -0.40 -4.62
CA LEU A 98 17.57 0.39 -3.84
C LEU A 98 18.22 0.97 -2.59
N LEU A 99 19.01 0.18 -1.86
CA LEU A 99 19.72 0.66 -0.69
C LEU A 99 20.73 1.76 -1.03
N ALA A 100 21.51 1.58 -2.10
CA ALA A 100 22.48 2.59 -2.54
C ALA A 100 21.80 3.93 -2.87
N VAL A 101 20.72 3.88 -3.64
CA VAL A 101 19.93 5.08 -4.01
C VAL A 101 19.28 5.73 -2.79
N THR A 102 18.81 4.94 -1.82
CA THR A 102 18.19 5.46 -0.59
C THR A 102 19.20 6.11 0.35
N VAL A 103 20.44 5.61 0.38
CA VAL A 103 21.50 6.14 1.26
C VAL A 103 22.07 7.44 0.71
N HIS A 104 22.52 7.46 -0.56
CA HIS A 104 23.09 8.65 -1.21
C HIS A 104 22.78 8.62 -2.71
N GLU A 105 21.75 9.35 -3.12
CA GLU A 105 21.31 9.38 -4.52
C GLU A 105 22.40 9.93 -5.47
N GLU A 106 23.13 10.96 -5.07
CA GLU A 106 24.19 11.55 -5.90
C GLU A 106 25.36 10.59 -6.09
N LEU A 107 25.78 9.89 -5.03
CA LEU A 107 26.84 8.89 -5.11
C LEU A 107 26.43 7.73 -6.02
N ALA A 108 25.19 7.25 -5.89
CA ALA A 108 24.65 6.21 -6.77
C ALA A 108 24.65 6.62 -8.24
N LYS A 109 24.35 7.90 -8.56
CA LYS A 109 24.46 8.42 -9.93
C LYS A 109 25.90 8.44 -10.42
N VAL A 110 26.85 8.82 -9.57
CA VAL A 110 28.28 8.84 -9.90
C VAL A 110 28.82 7.42 -10.12
N GLU A 111 28.34 6.44 -9.38
CA GLU A 111 28.65 5.01 -9.54
C GLU A 111 28.01 4.37 -10.80
N GLY A 112 27.26 5.15 -11.59
CA GLY A 112 26.65 4.69 -12.84
C GLY A 112 25.34 3.93 -12.65
N LEU A 113 24.73 3.96 -11.47
CA LEU A 113 23.42 3.33 -11.25
C LEU A 113 22.31 4.14 -11.93
N PRO A 114 21.40 3.48 -12.67
CA PRO A 114 20.28 4.16 -13.33
C PRO A 114 19.18 4.51 -12.31
N VAL A 115 19.40 5.56 -11.52
CA VAL A 115 18.51 5.99 -10.42
C VAL A 115 17.05 6.12 -10.84
N ALA A 116 16.80 6.70 -12.02
CA ALA A 116 15.44 6.85 -12.55
C ALA A 116 14.76 5.48 -12.81
N ALA A 117 15.50 4.51 -13.36
CA ALA A 117 14.98 3.17 -13.61
C ALA A 117 14.76 2.39 -12.31
N ILE A 118 15.65 2.54 -11.33
CA ILE A 118 15.52 1.92 -10.00
C ILE A 118 14.28 2.47 -9.28
N ARG A 119 14.08 3.79 -9.31
CA ARG A 119 12.89 4.45 -8.74
C ARG A 119 11.61 3.99 -9.42
N LEU A 120 11.63 3.90 -10.76
CA LEU A 120 10.49 3.40 -11.54
C LEU A 120 10.20 1.92 -11.21
N ALA A 121 11.22 1.08 -11.08
CA ALA A 121 11.07 -0.32 -10.70
C ALA A 121 10.47 -0.46 -9.28
N LEU A 122 10.90 0.35 -8.31
CA LEU A 122 10.28 0.39 -6.98
C LEU A 122 8.80 0.80 -7.05
N MET A 123 8.49 1.85 -7.80
CA MET A 123 7.10 2.32 -7.97
C MET A 123 6.22 1.23 -8.62
N LEU A 124 6.74 0.51 -9.62
CA LEU A 124 6.04 -0.61 -10.24
C LEU A 124 5.84 -1.76 -9.27
N LEU A 125 6.84 -2.14 -8.47
CA LEU A 125 6.70 -3.18 -7.46
C LEU A 125 5.62 -2.83 -6.44
N ILE A 126 5.62 -1.60 -5.93
CA ILE A 126 4.58 -1.11 -5.02
C ILE A 126 3.21 -1.14 -5.71
N ALA A 127 3.12 -0.71 -6.96
CA ALA A 127 1.87 -0.75 -7.72
C ALA A 127 1.33 -2.17 -7.89
N VAL A 128 2.19 -3.15 -8.17
CA VAL A 128 1.80 -4.57 -8.28
C VAL A 128 1.31 -5.10 -6.93
N VAL A 129 2.03 -4.83 -5.83
CA VAL A 129 1.59 -5.21 -4.48
C VAL A 129 0.21 -4.61 -4.20
N ILE A 130 0.02 -3.33 -4.49
CA ILE A 130 -1.25 -2.64 -4.26
C ILE A 130 -2.36 -3.24 -5.11
N ALA A 131 -2.13 -3.48 -6.40
CA ALA A 131 -3.12 -4.02 -7.31
C ALA A 131 -3.61 -5.42 -6.89
N VAL A 132 -2.68 -6.29 -6.49
CA VAL A 132 -3.01 -7.66 -6.07
C VAL A 132 -3.77 -7.65 -4.74
N ALA A 133 -3.32 -6.87 -3.77
CA ALA A 133 -3.92 -6.88 -2.44
C ALA A 133 -5.21 -6.04 -2.34
N MET A 134 -5.41 -5.01 -3.18
CA MET A 134 -6.60 -4.15 -3.15
C MET A 134 -7.91 -4.93 -3.31
N LYS A 135 -7.95 -5.95 -4.16
CA LYS A 135 -9.16 -6.76 -4.40
C LYS A 135 -9.67 -7.45 -3.13
N ILE A 136 -8.76 -7.81 -2.23
CA ILE A 136 -9.03 -8.72 -1.11
C ILE A 136 -9.03 -7.95 0.21
N VAL A 137 -8.03 -7.10 0.38
CA VAL A 137 -7.76 -6.35 1.61
C VAL A 137 -8.51 -5.02 1.63
N GLY A 138 -8.85 -4.45 0.47
CA GLY A 138 -9.44 -3.11 0.38
C GLY A 138 -8.43 -1.97 0.46
N VAL A 139 -8.81 -0.81 -0.08
CA VAL A 139 -7.92 0.35 -0.34
C VAL A 139 -7.40 1.02 0.95
N LEU A 140 -8.23 1.14 1.98
CA LEU A 140 -7.84 1.81 3.23
C LEU A 140 -6.95 0.91 4.09
N LEU A 141 -7.26 -0.38 4.12
CA LEU A 141 -6.52 -1.33 4.93
C LEU A 141 -5.13 -1.57 4.36
N ILE A 142 -4.98 -1.66 3.03
CA ILE A 142 -3.66 -1.86 2.43
C ILE A 142 -2.73 -0.66 2.64
N THR A 143 -3.23 0.57 2.50
CA THR A 143 -2.44 1.78 2.75
C THR A 143 -2.03 1.87 4.23
N SER A 144 -2.92 1.52 5.14
CA SER A 144 -2.63 1.43 6.57
C SER A 144 -1.56 0.39 6.89
N LEU A 145 -1.66 -0.82 6.31
CA LEU A 145 -0.70 -1.91 6.52
C LEU A 145 0.66 -1.67 5.85
N LEU A 146 0.72 -0.88 4.79
CA LEU A 146 1.99 -0.48 4.16
C LEU A 146 2.72 0.60 4.98
N ILE A 147 1.98 1.50 5.65
CA ILE A 147 2.56 2.67 6.32
C ILE A 147 2.79 2.42 7.82
N ILE A 148 1.76 1.98 8.56
CA ILE A 148 1.77 1.96 10.03
C ILE A 148 2.79 0.96 10.60
N PRO A 149 2.82 -0.31 10.16
CA PRO A 149 3.81 -1.28 10.65
C PRO A 149 5.24 -0.90 10.28
N ALA A 150 5.44 -0.33 9.08
CA ALA A 150 6.74 0.15 8.63
C ALA A 150 7.24 1.31 9.50
N ALA A 151 6.39 2.30 9.78
CA ALA A 151 6.71 3.41 10.67
C ALA A 151 6.97 2.93 12.12
N ALA A 152 6.20 1.96 12.61
CA ALA A 152 6.38 1.38 13.93
C ALA A 152 7.71 0.60 14.05
N ALA A 153 8.11 -0.13 13.00
CA ALA A 153 9.37 -0.88 12.96
C ALA A 153 10.60 0.03 12.77
N GLN A 154 10.46 1.09 11.95
CA GLN A 154 11.54 2.03 11.63
C GLN A 154 12.18 2.62 12.89
N ARG A 155 11.40 2.83 13.97
CA ARG A 155 11.91 3.41 15.22
C ARG A 155 12.93 2.52 15.93
N HIS A 156 12.81 1.21 15.78
CA HIS A 156 13.63 0.20 16.48
C HIS A 156 14.64 -0.50 15.59
N ALA A 157 14.50 -0.37 14.27
CA ALA A 157 15.39 -0.99 13.30
C ALA A 157 16.71 -0.23 13.17
N ARG A 158 17.83 -0.97 13.17
CA ARG A 158 19.17 -0.45 12.90
C ARG A 158 19.61 -0.70 11.46
N THR A 159 18.98 -1.65 10.77
CA THR A 159 19.23 -1.95 9.36
C THR A 159 17.91 -2.01 8.57
N PRO A 160 17.94 -1.75 7.26
CA PRO A 160 16.77 -1.88 6.39
C PRO A 160 16.15 -3.29 6.40
N GLU A 161 16.99 -4.33 6.52
CA GLU A 161 16.54 -5.72 6.63
C GLU A 161 15.80 -5.97 7.94
N GLN A 162 16.32 -5.44 9.07
CA GLN A 162 15.62 -5.50 10.35
C GLN A 162 14.30 -4.72 10.31
N MET A 163 14.27 -3.59 9.60
CA MET A 163 13.04 -2.81 9.41
C MET A 163 12.00 -3.59 8.61
N ALA A 164 12.40 -4.22 7.51
CA ALA A 164 11.50 -5.01 6.67
C ALA A 164 10.90 -6.19 7.46
N LEU A 165 11.75 -6.97 8.14
CA LEU A 165 11.29 -8.10 8.98
C LEU A 165 10.42 -7.62 10.14
N GLY A 166 10.81 -6.53 10.82
CA GLY A 166 10.04 -5.95 11.91
C GLY A 166 8.67 -5.44 11.46
N ALA A 167 8.59 -4.78 10.29
CA ALA A 167 7.35 -4.30 9.72
C ALA A 167 6.43 -5.47 9.34
N SER A 168 6.96 -6.53 8.74
CA SER A 168 6.20 -7.74 8.41
C SER A 168 5.64 -8.42 9.67
N LEU A 169 6.44 -8.55 10.73
CA LEU A 169 5.99 -9.12 12.00
C LEU A 169 4.91 -8.26 12.67
N LEU A 170 5.11 -6.94 12.75
CA LEU A 170 4.12 -6.03 13.31
C LEU A 170 2.82 -6.03 12.49
N GLY A 171 2.93 -6.11 11.17
CA GLY A 171 1.77 -6.25 10.28
C GLY A 171 1.00 -7.55 10.54
N LEU A 172 1.71 -8.68 10.69
CA LEU A 172 1.08 -9.95 11.04
C LEU A 172 0.34 -9.87 12.38
N VAL A 173 1.00 -9.31 13.41
CA VAL A 173 0.38 -9.12 14.73
C VAL A 173 -0.83 -8.19 14.65
N ALA A 174 -0.76 -7.11 13.88
CA ALA A 174 -1.88 -6.19 13.68
C ALA A 174 -3.09 -6.88 13.04
N VAL A 175 -2.85 -7.72 12.02
CA VAL A 175 -3.91 -8.49 11.36
C VAL A 175 -4.51 -9.51 12.32
N CYS A 176 -3.69 -10.27 13.05
CA CYS A 176 -4.17 -11.25 14.02
C CYS A 176 -5.01 -10.60 15.14
N LEU A 177 -4.53 -9.47 15.71
CA LEU A 177 -5.27 -8.73 16.75
C LEU A 177 -6.57 -8.13 16.20
N GLY A 178 -6.54 -7.56 15.00
CA GLY A 178 -7.72 -6.98 14.37
C GLY A 178 -8.78 -8.02 14.03
N LEU A 179 -8.38 -9.19 13.55
CA LEU A 179 -9.28 -10.31 13.30
C LEU A 179 -9.84 -10.89 14.61
N ALA A 180 -9.02 -10.99 15.67
CA ALA A 180 -9.49 -11.40 16.98
C ALA A 180 -10.55 -10.42 17.53
N LEU A 181 -10.29 -9.11 17.48
CA LEU A 181 -11.25 -8.08 17.86
C LEU A 181 -12.56 -8.18 17.07
N SER A 182 -12.46 -8.36 15.75
CA SER A 182 -13.61 -8.55 14.87
C SER A 182 -14.44 -9.78 15.24
N TRP A 183 -13.79 -10.87 15.69
CA TRP A 183 -14.47 -12.07 16.16
C TRP A 183 -15.24 -11.85 17.47
N PHE A 184 -14.65 -11.12 18.43
CA PHE A 184 -15.27 -10.94 19.76
C PHE A 184 -16.34 -9.86 19.80
N GLU A 185 -16.17 -8.78 19.05
CA GLU A 185 -17.02 -7.58 19.13
C GLU A 185 -17.92 -7.39 17.90
N ASP A 186 -17.99 -8.37 16.99
CA ASP A 186 -18.73 -8.32 15.71
C ASP A 186 -18.44 -7.04 14.87
N THR A 187 -17.27 -6.44 15.06
CA THR A 187 -16.85 -5.25 14.32
C THR A 187 -16.34 -5.61 12.93
N PRO A 188 -16.42 -4.70 11.94
CA PRO A 188 -15.84 -4.94 10.63
C PRO A 188 -14.33 -5.22 10.71
N ALA A 189 -13.87 -6.28 10.04
CA ALA A 189 -12.49 -6.76 10.12
C ALA A 189 -11.47 -5.68 9.70
N GLY A 190 -11.71 -4.98 8.59
CA GLY A 190 -10.78 -3.97 8.09
C GLY A 190 -10.47 -2.84 9.07
N PRO A 191 -11.47 -2.07 9.54
CA PRO A 191 -11.28 -1.06 10.58
C PRO A 191 -10.60 -1.59 11.85
N SER A 192 -10.95 -2.81 12.28
CA SER A 192 -10.37 -3.44 13.48
C SER A 192 -8.87 -3.70 13.34
N ILE A 193 -8.41 -4.08 12.14
CA ILE A 193 -6.98 -4.23 11.84
C ILE A 193 -6.27 -2.88 11.83
N VAL A 194 -6.88 -1.83 11.26
CA VAL A 194 -6.29 -0.48 11.25
C VAL A 194 -6.13 0.04 12.68
N VAL A 195 -7.14 -0.11 13.53
CA VAL A 195 -7.07 0.28 14.95
C VAL A 195 -6.00 -0.52 15.68
N SER A 196 -5.87 -1.82 15.41
CA SER A 196 -4.83 -2.67 16.00
C SER A 196 -3.42 -2.24 15.56
N ALA A 197 -3.23 -1.93 14.28
CA ALA A 197 -1.97 -1.41 13.76
C ALA A 197 -1.62 -0.06 14.40
N ALA A 198 -2.59 0.84 14.52
CA ALA A 198 -2.41 2.13 15.17
C ALA A 198 -2.05 2.00 16.65
N ALA A 199 -2.69 1.07 17.38
CA ALA A 199 -2.36 0.76 18.76
C ALA A 199 -0.93 0.24 18.90
N LEU A 200 -0.50 -0.67 18.02
CA LEU A 200 0.89 -1.16 17.98
C LEU A 200 1.89 -0.04 17.67
N PHE A 201 1.55 0.89 16.77
CA PHE A 201 2.37 2.06 16.50
C PHE A 201 2.50 2.97 17.72
N LEU A 202 1.41 3.26 18.41
CA LEU A 202 1.42 4.08 19.63
C LEU A 202 2.21 3.41 20.76
N LEU A 203 2.06 2.09 20.95
CA LEU A 203 2.86 1.31 21.90
C LEU A 203 4.34 1.33 21.53
N SER A 204 4.65 1.15 20.24
CA SER A 204 6.01 1.27 19.72
C SER A 204 6.57 2.66 19.98
N PHE A 205 5.75 3.72 19.94
CA PHE A 205 6.15 5.11 20.22
C PHE A 205 6.33 5.41 21.72
N ALA A 206 5.53 4.79 22.57
CA ALA A 206 5.61 4.93 24.03
C ALA A 206 6.85 4.25 24.62
N TRP A 207 7.37 3.18 23.98
CA TRP A 207 8.56 2.48 24.47
C TRP A 207 9.81 3.37 24.33
N PRO A 208 10.60 3.66 25.38
CA PRO A 208 11.76 4.52 25.25
C PRO A 208 12.82 3.89 24.34
N ARG A 209 13.35 4.68 23.39
CA ARG A 209 14.49 4.28 22.55
C ARG A 209 15.67 3.91 23.46
N ARG A 210 16.18 2.67 23.36
CA ARG A 210 17.55 2.38 23.79
C ARG A 210 18.48 3.04 22.77
N ALA A 211 18.96 4.24 23.12
CA ALA A 211 20.12 4.87 22.48
C ALA A 211 21.33 3.93 22.57
#